data_AF-A0A6B2S442-F1
#
_entry.id   AF-A0A6B2S442-F1
#
_cell.length_a   1.000
_cell.length_b   1.000
_cell.length_c   1.000
_cell.angle_alpha   90.00
_cell.angle_beta   90.00
_cell.angle_gamma   90.00
#
_symmetry.space_group_name_H-M   'P 1'
#
loop_
_entity.id
_entity.type
_entity.pdbx_description
1 polymer ?
#
loop_
_entity_poly.entity_id
_entity_poly.type
_entity_poly.pdbx_seq_one_letter_code
_entity_poly.pdbx_strand_id
1 'polypeptide(L)'
;MRLHVHDYGPENTSGILDGAVLMHRTMSDLITARADAVPHDITRGAAALGTPAAGDVVYAGNGPYAHLYHLWREEHGGRYRIVREVHTTFWSGYWTQEELCAPLHRPGDTVLFPSEYTRQVFLRCFPGIPHEDAVVAYPMLDAMPRHAPRPAPTPGEVLRIGYLGALSKAKNFDQVLEAFARCHDDSGGRARLVYAGKANDPRWEAGAVLDGLAERGVPEGHVTSLGLIGADRLADFFSRVDVLLFPSTASRESLGRVVFEALAHGVPVLAAAMGPAMELLPASCLVPADLFTTPLTMDRVVALGRVDTGALTARLLARDWEPARMRDTEAFELPAFWRALTAGGGPRPAVTADHDTNTVARLGVSPRRGFDPAAASADAHHLFLDYFQHRDAPVLRRITELEENTGTPRPDLRALVAAPERNLADYRALPRLTDALVLPPLTYTIAAQPVPAPEVVPV
;
A
#
# COMPACT_ATOMS: atom_id res chain seq x y z
N MET A 1 -14.40 -5.95 27.40
CA MET A 1 -14.30 -6.02 25.93
C MET A 1 -13.03 -6.78 25.62
N ARG A 2 -13.12 -7.95 25.01
CA ARG A 2 -11.93 -8.70 24.54
C ARG A 2 -11.62 -8.31 23.11
N LEU A 3 -10.34 -8.41 22.73
CA LEU A 3 -9.87 -8.16 21.36
C LEU A 3 -9.44 -9.47 20.70
N HIS A 4 -10.21 -9.92 19.71
CA HIS A 4 -9.88 -11.12 18.94
C HIS A 4 -9.02 -10.72 17.75
N VAL A 5 -7.91 -11.42 17.54
CA VAL A 5 -6.94 -11.09 16.48
C VAL A 5 -6.31 -12.37 15.94
N HIS A 6 -6.02 -12.36 14.65
CA HIS A 6 -5.25 -13.46 14.07
C HIS A 6 -3.82 -13.44 14.61
N ASP A 7 -3.36 -14.58 15.14
CA ASP A 7 -2.00 -14.73 15.63
C ASP A 7 -1.03 -15.01 14.48
N TYR A 8 -0.13 -14.06 14.24
CA TYR A 8 0.99 -14.17 13.29
C TYR A 8 2.22 -14.90 13.87
N GLY A 9 2.24 -15.19 15.17
CA GLY A 9 3.30 -15.98 15.83
C GLY A 9 3.63 -17.35 15.19
N PRO A 10 2.66 -18.15 14.69
CA PRO A 10 2.94 -19.40 13.99
C PRO A 10 3.44 -19.22 12.54
N GLU A 11 3.40 -18.01 11.99
CA GLU A 11 3.75 -17.78 10.59
C GLU A 11 5.23 -17.47 10.37
N ASN A 12 5.85 -18.09 9.37
CA ASN A 12 7.22 -17.80 8.99
C ASN A 12 7.30 -16.50 8.18
N THR A 13 7.58 -15.38 8.83
CA THR A 13 7.81 -14.10 8.14
C THR A 13 9.30 -13.84 7.82
N SER A 14 10.18 -14.82 8.05
CA SER A 14 11.63 -14.64 7.87
C SER A 14 11.95 -14.32 6.41
N GLY A 15 12.67 -13.21 6.18
CA GLY A 15 13.04 -12.75 4.83
C GLY A 15 11.94 -12.04 4.05
N ILE A 16 10.71 -11.94 4.58
CA ILE A 16 9.63 -11.16 3.95
C ILE A 16 9.77 -9.68 4.36
N LEU A 17 10.43 -8.90 3.51
CA LEU A 17 10.59 -7.45 3.67
C LEU A 17 9.48 -6.68 2.94
N ASP A 18 8.23 -7.10 3.15
CA ASP A 18 7.04 -6.47 2.59
C ASP A 18 6.36 -5.57 3.62
N GLY A 19 6.09 -4.30 3.26
CA GLY A 19 5.49 -3.34 4.18
C GLY A 19 4.14 -3.77 4.75
N ALA A 20 3.32 -4.53 3.99
CA ALA A 20 2.03 -5.00 4.47
C ALA A 20 2.17 -6.11 5.52
N VAL A 21 3.09 -7.05 5.29
CA VAL A 21 3.31 -8.17 6.22
C VAL A 21 3.91 -7.67 7.52
N LEU A 22 4.87 -6.74 7.43
CA LEU A 22 5.41 -6.06 8.62
C LEU A 22 4.29 -5.36 9.40
N MET A 23 3.33 -4.77 8.71
CA MET A 23 2.19 -4.09 9.33
C MET A 23 1.27 -5.07 10.04
N HIS A 24 0.73 -6.09 9.36
CA HIS A 24 -0.18 -7.06 9.97
C HIS A 24 0.43 -7.67 11.24
N ARG A 25 1.73 -8.03 11.16
CA ARG A 25 2.49 -8.51 12.31
C ARG A 25 2.60 -7.46 13.41
N THR A 26 2.98 -6.23 13.08
CA THR A 26 3.07 -5.13 14.08
C THR A 26 1.75 -4.94 14.82
N MET A 27 0.62 -4.93 14.10
CA MET A 27 -0.70 -4.76 14.72
C MET A 27 -1.09 -5.96 15.57
N SER A 28 -0.84 -7.17 15.06
CA SER A 28 -1.03 -8.41 15.82
C SER A 28 -0.23 -8.37 17.11
N ASP A 29 1.07 -8.08 17.06
CA ASP A 29 1.96 -8.01 18.23
C ASP A 29 1.50 -6.95 19.25
N LEU A 30 1.04 -5.78 18.78
CA LEU A 30 0.48 -4.73 19.63
C LEU A 30 -0.80 -5.18 20.35
N ILE A 31 -1.66 -5.93 19.67
CA ILE A 31 -2.92 -6.42 20.24
C ILE A 31 -2.65 -7.59 21.19
N THR A 32 -1.88 -8.60 20.78
CA THR A 32 -1.60 -9.80 21.58
C THR A 32 -0.80 -9.51 22.84
N ALA A 33 -0.07 -8.38 22.90
CA ALA A 33 0.56 -7.90 24.13
C ALA A 33 -0.43 -7.52 25.26
N ARG A 34 -1.73 -7.37 24.95
CA ARG A 34 -2.75 -7.06 25.96
C ARG A 34 -3.25 -8.31 26.68
N ALA A 35 -3.54 -8.17 27.96
CA ALA A 35 -4.08 -9.26 28.78
C ALA A 35 -5.50 -9.72 28.37
N ASP A 36 -6.25 -8.90 27.64
CA ASP A 36 -7.60 -9.19 27.15
C ASP A 36 -7.66 -9.58 25.66
N ALA A 37 -6.50 -9.83 25.06
CA ALA A 37 -6.40 -10.35 23.70
C ALA A 37 -6.79 -11.83 23.63
N VAL A 38 -7.46 -12.20 22.54
CA VAL A 38 -7.86 -13.57 22.22
C VAL A 38 -7.27 -13.91 20.85
N PRO A 39 -6.08 -14.54 20.81
CA PRO A 39 -5.48 -14.96 19.54
C PRO A 39 -6.28 -16.11 18.92
N HIS A 40 -6.42 -16.09 17.60
CA HIS A 40 -7.01 -17.19 16.83
C HIS A 40 -6.27 -17.43 15.51
N ASP A 41 -6.50 -18.59 14.92
CA ASP A 41 -5.98 -18.93 13.59
C ASP A 41 -7.13 -18.96 12.57
N ILE A 42 -7.17 -17.97 11.67
CA ILE A 42 -8.23 -17.85 10.66
C ILE A 42 -8.23 -19.04 9.69
N THR A 43 -7.07 -19.66 9.45
CA THR A 43 -6.92 -20.77 8.49
C THR A 43 -7.69 -22.03 8.92
N ARG A 44 -8.02 -22.11 10.22
CA ARG A 44 -8.81 -23.18 10.83
C ARG A 44 -10.33 -22.92 10.78
N GLY A 45 -10.74 -21.80 10.20
CA GLY A 45 -12.14 -21.41 10.01
C GLY A 45 -12.83 -20.90 11.28
N ALA A 46 -14.15 -20.71 11.19
CA ALA A 46 -14.97 -20.09 12.23
C ALA A 46 -14.83 -20.72 13.63
N ALA A 47 -14.63 -22.04 13.71
CA ALA A 47 -14.48 -22.75 14.98
C ALA A 47 -13.26 -22.25 15.79
N ALA A 48 -12.20 -21.79 15.14
CA ALA A 48 -11.01 -21.26 15.82
C ALA A 48 -11.21 -19.86 16.40
N LEU A 49 -12.14 -19.07 15.83
CA LEU A 49 -12.56 -17.78 16.42
C LEU A 49 -13.37 -17.98 17.71
N GLY A 50 -14.00 -19.15 17.86
CA GLY A 50 -14.87 -19.46 18.99
C GLY A 50 -16.16 -18.64 18.96
N THR A 51 -16.59 -18.15 20.12
CA THR A 51 -17.84 -17.36 20.25
C THR A 51 -17.54 -16.01 20.90
N PRO A 52 -17.12 -14.99 20.12
CA PRO A 52 -16.94 -13.65 20.66
C PRO A 52 -18.23 -13.11 21.27
N ALA A 53 -18.11 -12.41 22.41
CA ALA A 53 -19.26 -11.84 23.11
C ALA A 53 -19.74 -10.56 22.39
N ALA A 54 -20.97 -10.12 22.67
CA ALA A 54 -21.53 -8.92 22.04
C ALA A 54 -20.71 -7.64 22.25
N GLY A 55 -19.97 -7.54 23.36
CA GLY A 55 -19.09 -6.41 23.66
C GLY A 55 -17.62 -6.64 23.26
N ASP A 56 -17.32 -7.68 22.49
CA ASP A 56 -15.97 -7.95 21.98
C ASP A 56 -15.78 -7.30 20.60
N VAL A 57 -14.50 -7.16 20.22
CA VAL A 57 -14.08 -6.66 18.91
C VAL A 57 -13.23 -7.72 18.23
N VAL A 58 -13.48 -7.98 16.96
CA VAL A 58 -12.64 -8.80 16.08
C VAL A 58 -11.86 -7.88 15.17
N TYR A 59 -10.53 -7.87 15.30
CA TYR A 59 -9.62 -7.17 14.41
C TYR A 59 -9.22 -8.10 13.25
N ALA A 60 -9.62 -7.71 12.05
CA ALA A 60 -9.41 -8.42 10.80
C ALA A 60 -8.28 -7.77 9.99
N GLY A 61 -7.07 -7.75 10.56
CA GLY A 61 -5.87 -7.19 9.92
C GLY A 61 -4.91 -8.25 9.40
N ASN A 62 -5.45 -9.21 8.63
CA ASN A 62 -4.70 -10.37 8.17
C ASN A 62 -4.65 -10.55 6.65
N GLY A 63 -4.73 -9.44 5.91
CA GLY A 63 -4.90 -9.42 4.47
C GLY A 63 -6.38 -9.21 4.07
N PRO A 64 -6.73 -9.45 2.80
CA PRO A 64 -8.06 -9.15 2.28
C PRO A 64 -9.13 -10.21 2.66
N TYR A 65 -9.11 -10.68 3.91
CA TYR A 65 -9.95 -11.78 4.38
C TYR A 65 -11.02 -11.36 5.39
N ALA A 66 -11.23 -10.05 5.60
CA ALA A 66 -12.19 -9.58 6.59
C ALA A 66 -13.62 -10.04 6.31
N HIS A 67 -13.96 -10.27 5.04
CA HIS A 67 -15.26 -10.80 4.61
C HIS A 67 -15.62 -12.13 5.27
N LEU A 68 -14.64 -12.95 5.66
CA LEU A 68 -14.88 -14.21 6.38
C LEU A 68 -15.41 -13.95 7.80
N TYR A 69 -14.84 -12.99 8.53
CA TYR A 69 -15.34 -12.63 9.87
C TYR A 69 -16.76 -12.06 9.81
N HIS A 70 -17.07 -11.29 8.77
CA HIS A 70 -18.41 -10.79 8.52
C HIS A 70 -19.38 -11.94 8.22
N LEU A 71 -19.01 -12.88 7.34
CA LEU A 71 -19.82 -14.06 7.02
C LEU A 71 -20.07 -14.92 8.27
N TRP A 72 -19.02 -15.28 9.00
CA TRP A 72 -19.13 -16.08 10.22
C TRP A 72 -19.97 -15.37 11.29
N ARG A 73 -19.93 -14.04 11.37
CA ARG A 73 -20.80 -13.29 12.29
C ARG A 73 -22.26 -13.51 11.96
N GLU A 74 -22.64 -13.49 10.69
CA GLU A 74 -24.02 -13.74 10.27
C GLU A 74 -24.43 -15.19 10.51
N GLU A 75 -23.59 -16.16 10.10
CA GLU A 75 -23.88 -17.60 10.23
C GLU A 75 -24.11 -18.04 11.69
N HIS A 76 -23.38 -17.45 12.64
CA HIS A 76 -23.46 -17.80 14.06
C HIS A 76 -24.35 -16.84 14.87
N GLY A 77 -25.01 -15.87 14.25
CA GLY A 77 -25.79 -14.85 14.96
C GLY A 77 -24.96 -14.00 15.94
N GLY A 78 -23.69 -13.76 15.61
CA GLY A 78 -22.76 -13.00 16.43
C GLY A 78 -23.16 -11.52 16.54
N ARG A 79 -22.85 -10.90 17.68
CA ARG A 79 -23.13 -9.48 17.96
C ARG A 79 -21.87 -8.64 18.22
N TYR A 80 -20.70 -9.22 18.00
CA TYR A 80 -19.42 -8.54 18.13
C TYR A 80 -19.19 -7.54 17.00
N ARG A 81 -18.33 -6.56 17.28
CA ARG A 81 -17.91 -5.51 16.35
C ARG A 81 -16.72 -6.00 15.51
N ILE A 82 -16.67 -5.64 14.24
CA ILE A 82 -15.54 -5.98 13.37
C ILE A 82 -14.79 -4.70 13.02
N VAL A 83 -13.47 -4.71 13.22
CA VAL A 83 -12.54 -3.69 12.74
C VAL A 83 -11.72 -4.35 11.64
N ARG A 84 -12.00 -4.00 10.39
CA ARG A 84 -11.27 -4.48 9.22
C ARG A 84 -10.36 -3.40 8.68
N GLU A 85 -9.38 -3.79 7.88
CA GLU A 85 -8.48 -2.86 7.23
C GLU A 85 -8.47 -3.01 5.72
N VAL A 86 -8.03 -1.94 5.06
CA VAL A 86 -7.76 -1.87 3.64
C VAL A 86 -6.35 -1.34 3.45
N HIS A 87 -5.38 -2.24 3.20
CA HIS A 87 -3.97 -1.85 3.21
C HIS A 87 -3.46 -1.28 1.88
N THR A 88 -4.07 -1.62 0.74
CA THR A 88 -3.58 -1.18 -0.58
C THR A 88 -4.71 -0.64 -1.46
N THR A 89 -4.41 0.40 -2.24
CA THR A 89 -5.42 1.20 -2.95
C THR A 89 -6.04 0.45 -4.13
N PHE A 90 -5.28 0.15 -5.20
CA PHE A 90 -5.78 -0.55 -6.40
C PHE A 90 -5.27 -1.99 -6.47
N TRP A 91 -5.74 -2.85 -5.55
CA TRP A 91 -5.45 -4.28 -5.55
C TRP A 91 -6.73 -5.11 -5.46
N SER A 92 -6.87 -6.08 -6.37
CA SER A 92 -8.05 -6.94 -6.48
C SER A 92 -8.47 -7.58 -5.16
N GLY A 93 -7.51 -8.01 -4.33
CA GLY A 93 -7.79 -8.60 -3.02
C GLY A 93 -8.69 -7.72 -2.14
N TYR A 94 -8.28 -6.49 -1.84
CA TYR A 94 -9.08 -5.60 -0.98
C TYR A 94 -10.36 -5.11 -1.66
N TRP A 95 -10.40 -5.02 -2.99
CA TRP A 95 -11.64 -4.70 -3.70
C TRP A 95 -12.66 -5.82 -3.58
N THR A 96 -12.23 -7.07 -3.79
CA THR A 96 -13.05 -8.25 -3.53
C THR A 96 -13.49 -8.30 -2.08
N GLN A 97 -12.61 -8.04 -1.11
CA GLN A 97 -12.99 -7.94 0.30
C GLN A 97 -14.13 -6.93 0.49
N GLU A 98 -13.99 -5.71 -0.01
CA GLU A 98 -14.99 -4.67 0.22
C GLU A 98 -16.31 -4.95 -0.51
N GLU A 99 -16.28 -5.55 -1.71
CA GLU A 99 -17.48 -6.04 -2.40
C GLU A 99 -18.23 -7.10 -1.56
N LEU A 100 -17.51 -7.99 -0.88
CA LEU A 100 -18.08 -9.05 -0.04
C LEU A 100 -18.47 -8.58 1.38
N CYS A 101 -17.76 -7.58 1.93
CA CYS A 101 -18.07 -6.98 3.23
C CYS A 101 -19.28 -6.03 3.16
N ALA A 102 -19.48 -5.32 2.05
CA ALA A 102 -20.50 -4.28 1.91
C ALA A 102 -21.91 -4.71 2.37
N PRO A 103 -22.47 -5.86 1.96
CA PRO A 103 -23.82 -6.26 2.40
C PRO A 103 -23.87 -6.77 3.85
N LEU A 104 -22.72 -7.03 4.49
CA LEU A 104 -22.60 -7.63 5.82
C LEU A 104 -22.08 -6.61 6.87
N HIS A 105 -21.88 -5.36 6.46
CA HIS A 105 -21.44 -4.29 7.33
C HIS A 105 -22.56 -3.87 8.29
N ARG A 106 -22.23 -3.66 9.57
CA ARG A 106 -23.19 -3.22 10.59
C ARG A 106 -22.71 -1.92 11.22
N PRO A 107 -23.62 -1.04 11.68
CA PRO A 107 -23.25 0.20 12.36
C PRO A 107 -22.26 -0.04 13.51
N GLY A 108 -21.18 0.73 13.54
CA GLY A 108 -20.13 0.65 14.55
C GLY A 108 -18.99 -0.33 14.21
N ASP A 109 -19.15 -1.17 13.19
CA ASP A 109 -17.99 -1.78 12.51
C ASP A 109 -17.04 -0.68 12.03
N THR A 110 -15.81 -1.02 11.69
CA THR A 110 -14.81 -0.01 11.33
C THR A 110 -13.97 -0.49 10.18
N VAL A 111 -13.71 0.42 9.24
CA VAL A 111 -12.79 0.23 8.12
C VAL A 111 -11.60 1.14 8.34
N LEU A 112 -10.45 0.54 8.61
CA LEU A 112 -9.19 1.23 8.77
C LEU A 112 -8.52 1.43 7.42
N PHE A 113 -8.13 2.67 7.17
CA PHE A 113 -7.36 3.08 6.00
C PHE A 113 -5.99 3.62 6.43
N PRO A 114 -4.93 3.37 5.64
CA PRO A 114 -3.59 3.85 5.94
C PRO A 114 -3.42 5.35 5.65
N SER A 115 -4.27 5.95 4.81
CA SER A 115 -4.19 7.36 4.40
C SER A 115 -5.58 7.90 4.09
N GLU A 116 -5.72 9.23 4.09
CA GLU A 116 -6.94 9.89 3.64
C GLU A 116 -7.16 9.66 2.13
N TYR A 117 -6.08 9.63 1.34
CA TYR A 117 -6.14 9.23 -0.07
C TYR A 117 -6.81 7.87 -0.28
N THR A 118 -6.35 6.82 0.41
CA THR A 118 -6.95 5.49 0.28
C THR A 118 -8.39 5.48 0.78
N ARG A 119 -8.68 6.16 1.91
CA ARG A 119 -10.05 6.30 2.43
C ARG A 119 -10.99 6.92 1.40
N GLN A 120 -10.59 8.01 0.75
CA GLN A 120 -11.40 8.72 -0.24
C GLN A 120 -11.62 7.91 -1.53
N VAL A 121 -10.61 7.16 -1.98
CA VAL A 121 -10.77 6.20 -3.10
C VAL A 121 -11.85 5.17 -2.77
N PHE A 122 -11.80 4.57 -1.57
CA PHE A 122 -12.76 3.54 -1.20
C PHE A 122 -14.16 4.10 -0.93
N LEU A 123 -14.31 5.24 -0.25
CA LEU A 123 -15.62 5.88 -0.04
C LEU A 123 -16.30 6.24 -1.37
N ARG A 124 -15.53 6.66 -2.38
CA ARG A 124 -16.05 6.93 -3.72
C ARG A 124 -16.59 5.67 -4.40
N CYS A 125 -15.89 4.55 -4.26
CA CYS A 125 -16.19 3.33 -5.01
C CYS A 125 -17.10 2.35 -4.26
N PHE A 126 -17.21 2.50 -2.94
CA PHE A 126 -18.02 1.68 -2.05
C PHE A 126 -18.92 2.58 -1.18
N PRO A 127 -19.98 3.18 -1.75
CA PRO A 127 -20.86 4.11 -1.03
C PRO A 127 -21.64 3.45 0.12
N GLY A 128 -21.58 2.11 0.24
CA GLY A 128 -22.14 1.37 1.36
C GLY A 128 -21.30 1.44 2.64
N ILE A 129 -20.08 2.02 2.60
CA ILE A 129 -19.27 2.27 3.79
C ILE A 129 -19.70 3.62 4.40
N PRO A 130 -20.28 3.65 5.60
CA PRO A 130 -20.60 4.91 6.28
C PRO A 130 -19.33 5.72 6.55
N HIS A 131 -19.42 7.05 6.36
CA HIS A 131 -18.26 7.94 6.55
C HIS A 131 -17.72 7.92 7.97
N GLU A 132 -18.59 7.71 8.96
CA GLU A 132 -18.28 7.60 10.38
C GLU A 132 -17.53 6.30 10.75
N ASP A 133 -17.71 5.25 9.95
CA ASP A 133 -17.08 3.93 10.15
C ASP A 133 -15.76 3.82 9.37
N ALA A 134 -15.51 4.73 8.41
CA ALA A 134 -14.27 4.86 7.65
C ALA A 134 -13.24 5.75 8.36
N VAL A 135 -12.13 5.16 8.82
CA VAL A 135 -11.17 5.80 9.72
C VAL A 135 -9.77 5.72 9.16
N VAL A 136 -9.01 6.82 9.23
CA VAL A 136 -7.57 6.77 8.98
C VAL A 136 -6.86 6.52 10.32
N ALA A 137 -6.20 5.37 10.43
CA ALA A 137 -5.36 5.05 11.58
C ALA A 137 -4.28 4.04 11.19
N TYR A 138 -3.02 4.40 11.39
CA TYR A 138 -1.88 3.56 11.05
C TYR A 138 -0.72 3.79 12.04
N PRO A 139 -0.66 3.05 13.15
CA PRO A 139 0.26 3.33 14.26
C PRO A 139 1.70 2.95 13.92
N MET A 140 2.44 3.90 13.36
CA MET A 140 3.80 3.69 12.87
C MET A 140 4.81 4.67 13.46
N LEU A 141 4.38 5.87 13.83
CA LEU A 141 5.30 6.93 14.27
C LEU A 141 5.93 6.65 15.64
N ASP A 142 5.26 5.91 16.50
CA ASP A 142 5.75 5.59 17.86
C ASP A 142 7.05 4.78 17.85
N ALA A 143 7.29 4.00 16.78
CA ALA A 143 8.49 3.20 16.60
C ALA A 143 9.61 3.92 15.84
N MET A 144 9.40 5.18 15.44
CA MET A 144 10.34 5.93 14.60
C MET A 144 11.26 6.85 15.41
N PRO A 145 12.48 7.11 14.91
CA PRO A 145 13.33 8.15 15.49
C PRO A 145 12.72 9.54 15.30
N ARG A 146 13.18 10.51 16.09
CA ARG A 146 12.78 11.92 15.99
C ARG A 146 14.01 12.78 15.84
N HIS A 147 14.62 12.77 14.65
CA HIS A 147 15.78 13.59 14.35
C HIS A 147 15.37 15.00 13.93
N ALA A 148 16.23 15.97 14.24
CA ALA A 148 16.07 17.33 13.74
C ALA A 148 16.20 17.35 12.21
N PRO A 149 15.50 18.28 11.51
CA PRO A 149 15.63 18.41 10.07
C PRO A 149 17.09 18.66 9.66
N ARG A 150 17.55 17.94 8.64
CA ARG A 150 18.87 18.15 8.05
C ARG A 150 18.85 19.46 7.25
N PRO A 151 19.86 20.34 7.41
CA PRO A 151 19.98 21.52 6.55
C PRO A 151 20.27 21.09 5.11
N ALA A 152 19.71 21.81 4.15
CA ALA A 152 20.06 21.59 2.75
C ALA A 152 21.56 21.92 2.53
N PRO A 153 22.28 21.15 1.71
CA PRO A 153 23.66 21.47 1.36
C PRO A 153 23.70 22.79 0.57
N THR A 154 24.73 23.60 0.81
CA THR A 154 24.85 24.90 0.16
C THR A 154 25.06 24.74 -1.36
N PRO A 155 24.61 25.70 -2.20
CA PRO A 155 24.91 25.68 -3.62
C PRO A 155 26.42 25.61 -3.86
N GLY A 156 26.88 24.56 -4.54
CA GLY A 156 28.30 24.29 -4.77
C GLY A 156 28.85 23.10 -3.97
N GLU A 157 28.16 22.65 -2.92
CA GLU A 157 28.47 21.38 -2.24
C GLU A 157 27.88 20.19 -2.99
N VAL A 158 28.43 19.00 -2.70
CA VAL A 158 27.91 17.74 -3.23
C VAL A 158 26.52 17.47 -2.68
N LEU A 159 25.54 17.26 -3.55
CA LEU A 159 24.20 16.81 -3.18
C LEU A 159 24.14 15.29 -3.17
N ARG A 160 23.69 14.70 -2.05
CA ARG A 160 23.47 13.26 -1.93
C ARG A 160 21.97 12.95 -2.06
N ILE A 161 21.60 12.39 -3.20
CA ILE A 161 20.24 12.04 -3.55
C ILE A 161 19.98 10.59 -3.13
N GLY A 162 18.89 10.36 -2.41
CA GLY A 162 18.48 9.05 -1.95
C GLY A 162 17.29 8.49 -2.72
N TYR A 163 17.24 7.17 -2.91
CA TYR A 163 16.02 6.46 -3.28
C TYR A 163 15.89 5.15 -2.48
N LEU A 164 14.74 4.92 -1.88
CA LEU A 164 14.48 3.70 -1.11
C LEU A 164 13.11 3.13 -1.47
N GLY A 165 13.09 1.89 -1.95
CA GLY A 165 11.88 1.19 -2.35
C GLY A 165 12.11 0.24 -3.55
N ALA A 166 11.09 -0.52 -3.93
CA ALA A 166 11.20 -1.43 -5.07
C ALA A 166 11.66 -0.70 -6.35
N LEU A 167 12.67 -1.21 -7.04
CA LEU A 167 13.14 -0.67 -8.31
C LEU A 167 12.16 -1.16 -9.38
N SER A 168 11.24 -0.28 -9.78
CA SER A 168 10.12 -0.65 -10.64
C SER A 168 9.59 0.52 -11.48
N LYS A 169 8.85 0.18 -12.54
CA LYS A 169 8.22 1.17 -13.44
C LYS A 169 7.16 1.95 -12.68
N ALA A 170 6.38 1.28 -11.84
CA ALA A 170 5.35 1.88 -10.99
C ALA A 170 5.92 2.85 -9.95
N LYS A 171 7.17 2.64 -9.53
CA LYS A 171 7.87 3.54 -8.60
C LYS A 171 8.67 4.63 -9.32
N ASN A 172 8.58 4.70 -10.66
CA ASN A 172 9.32 5.62 -11.52
C ASN A 172 10.83 5.64 -11.27
N PHE A 173 11.43 4.47 -11.01
CA PHE A 173 12.86 4.40 -10.78
C PHE A 173 13.67 4.84 -12.02
N ASP A 174 13.15 4.62 -13.23
CA ASP A 174 13.74 5.17 -14.46
C ASP A 174 13.86 6.71 -14.42
N GLN A 175 12.87 7.39 -13.82
CA GLN A 175 12.86 8.85 -13.70
C GLN A 175 13.77 9.37 -12.58
N VAL A 176 14.04 8.55 -11.57
CA VAL A 176 15.09 8.81 -10.57
C VAL A 176 16.45 8.85 -11.25
N LEU A 177 16.75 7.84 -12.08
CA LEU A 177 18.02 7.76 -12.83
C LEU A 177 18.15 8.93 -13.81
N GLU A 178 17.07 9.28 -14.53
CA GLU A 178 17.05 10.42 -15.45
C GLU A 178 17.31 11.75 -14.73
N ALA A 179 16.59 12.04 -13.64
CA ALA A 179 16.75 13.28 -12.88
C ALA A 179 18.11 13.37 -12.19
N PHE A 180 18.62 12.25 -11.67
CA PHE A 180 19.96 12.17 -11.09
C PHE A 180 21.04 12.45 -12.14
N ALA A 181 21.00 11.80 -13.31
CA ALA A 181 22.00 12.00 -14.35
C ALA A 181 22.03 13.45 -14.85
N ARG A 182 20.87 14.07 -15.05
CA ARG A 182 20.79 15.51 -15.40
C ARG A 182 21.32 16.40 -14.29
N CYS A 183 20.88 16.18 -13.05
CA CYS A 183 21.38 16.94 -11.91
C CYS A 183 22.91 16.78 -11.74
N HIS A 184 23.46 15.61 -12.04
CA HIS A 184 24.90 15.34 -12.01
C HIS A 184 25.64 16.18 -13.05
N ASP A 185 25.19 16.17 -14.30
CA ASP A 185 25.77 16.94 -15.40
C ASP A 185 25.67 18.45 -15.16
N ASP A 186 24.46 18.96 -14.92
CA ASP A 186 24.18 20.39 -14.73
C ASP A 186 24.88 20.98 -13.49
N SER A 187 25.20 20.14 -12.50
CA SER A 187 25.96 20.56 -11.32
C SER A 187 27.48 20.42 -11.49
N GLY A 188 28.00 20.11 -12.69
CA GLY A 188 29.42 19.90 -12.92
C GLY A 188 29.99 18.74 -12.10
N GLY A 189 29.21 17.67 -11.99
CA GLY A 189 29.60 16.44 -11.32
C GLY A 189 29.36 16.41 -9.80
N ARG A 190 28.59 17.36 -9.24
CA ARG A 190 28.37 17.52 -7.79
C ARG A 190 27.05 16.92 -7.27
N ALA A 191 26.56 15.87 -7.93
CA ALA A 191 25.49 15.02 -7.41
C ALA A 191 26.00 13.58 -7.20
N ARG A 192 25.48 12.91 -6.17
CA ARG A 192 25.71 11.49 -5.85
C ARG A 192 24.37 10.79 -5.63
N LEU A 193 24.25 9.53 -6.03
CA LEU A 193 23.06 8.72 -5.83
C LEU A 193 23.34 7.57 -4.86
N VAL A 194 22.51 7.45 -3.83
CA VAL A 194 22.41 6.25 -2.97
C VAL A 194 21.03 5.65 -3.17
N TYR A 195 20.96 4.36 -3.51
CA TYR A 195 19.68 3.69 -3.66
C TYR A 195 19.66 2.28 -3.06
N ALA A 196 18.48 1.87 -2.61
CA ALA A 196 18.25 0.55 -2.03
C ALA A 196 16.83 0.04 -2.35
N GLY A 197 16.72 -1.26 -2.60
CA GLY A 197 15.46 -1.95 -2.85
C GLY A 197 15.59 -3.14 -3.81
N LYS A 198 14.52 -3.93 -3.88
CA LYS A 198 14.44 -5.10 -4.75
C LYS A 198 14.30 -4.67 -6.22
N ALA A 199 15.17 -5.19 -7.09
CA ALA A 199 15.00 -5.10 -8.53
C ALA A 199 13.84 -6.00 -8.98
N ASN A 200 12.82 -5.41 -9.63
CA ASN A 200 11.68 -6.16 -10.15
C ASN A 200 11.81 -6.50 -11.64
N ASP A 201 12.94 -6.13 -12.27
CA ASP A 201 13.28 -6.40 -13.66
C ASP A 201 14.81 -6.37 -13.82
N PRO A 202 15.41 -7.23 -14.66
CA PRO A 202 16.85 -7.25 -14.92
C PRO A 202 17.46 -5.88 -15.27
N ARG A 203 16.69 -4.97 -15.88
CA ARG A 203 17.16 -3.62 -16.24
C ARG A 203 17.48 -2.72 -15.04
N TRP A 204 17.04 -3.10 -13.83
CA TRP A 204 17.33 -2.38 -12.59
C TRP A 204 18.25 -3.14 -11.65
N GLU A 205 18.82 -4.26 -12.10
CA GLU A 205 19.95 -4.86 -11.40
C GLU A 205 21.12 -3.88 -11.36
N ALA A 206 21.93 -3.96 -10.31
CA ALA A 206 22.94 -2.95 -10.03
C ALA A 206 23.90 -2.69 -11.21
N GLY A 207 24.36 -3.75 -11.88
CA GLY A 207 25.22 -3.62 -13.06
C GLY A 207 24.54 -2.85 -14.22
N ALA A 208 23.30 -3.21 -14.55
CA ALA A 208 22.55 -2.55 -15.63
C ALA A 208 22.28 -1.06 -15.33
N VAL A 209 22.05 -0.72 -14.06
CA VAL A 209 21.89 0.69 -13.62
C VAL A 209 23.21 1.45 -13.79
N LEU A 210 24.33 0.87 -13.37
CA LEU A 210 25.65 1.49 -13.50
C LEU A 210 26.04 1.69 -14.97
N ASP A 211 25.85 0.68 -15.81
CA ASP A 211 26.12 0.76 -17.25
C ASP A 211 25.29 1.88 -17.91
N GLY A 212 23.98 1.92 -17.66
CA GLY A 212 23.10 2.94 -18.23
C GLY A 212 23.35 4.37 -17.72
N LEU A 213 23.95 4.52 -16.54
CA LEU A 213 24.39 5.81 -16.02
C LEU A 213 25.77 6.21 -16.57
N ALA A 214 26.67 5.25 -16.78
CA ALA A 214 27.97 5.47 -17.40
C ALA A 214 27.83 5.95 -18.86
N GLU A 215 26.88 5.40 -19.61
CA GLU A 215 26.51 5.88 -20.95
C GLU A 215 26.05 7.35 -20.96
N ARG A 216 25.59 7.85 -19.81
CA ARG A 216 25.17 9.25 -19.60
C ARG A 216 26.27 10.11 -18.98
N GLY A 217 27.50 9.62 -18.92
CA GLY A 217 28.66 10.35 -18.40
C GLY A 217 28.79 10.35 -16.87
N VAL A 218 28.03 9.54 -16.15
CA VAL A 218 28.13 9.45 -14.68
C VAL A 218 29.18 8.41 -14.28
N PRO A 219 30.22 8.77 -13.51
CA PRO A 219 31.21 7.79 -13.02
C PRO A 219 30.60 6.80 -12.02
N GLU A 220 31.04 5.53 -12.06
CA GLU A 220 30.56 4.48 -11.15
C GLU A 220 30.67 4.88 -9.66
N GLY A 221 31.78 5.52 -9.27
CA GLY A 221 32.00 5.97 -7.89
C GLY A 221 31.04 7.07 -7.40
N HIS A 222 30.13 7.55 -8.25
CA HIS A 222 29.11 8.54 -7.90
C HIS A 222 27.75 7.92 -7.58
N VAL A 223 27.66 6.58 -7.68
CA VAL A 223 26.45 5.80 -7.47
C VAL A 223 26.74 4.73 -6.44
N THR A 224 25.82 4.50 -5.52
CA THR A 224 25.93 3.46 -4.49
C THR A 224 24.62 2.69 -4.43
N SER A 225 24.67 1.43 -4.84
CA SER A 225 23.59 0.45 -4.66
C SER A 225 23.80 -0.32 -3.37
N LEU A 226 22.82 -0.31 -2.47
CA LEU A 226 22.88 -1.08 -1.22
C LEU A 226 22.10 -2.40 -1.28
N GLY A 227 21.49 -2.71 -2.43
CA GLY A 227 20.61 -3.86 -2.58
C GLY A 227 19.39 -3.77 -1.65
N LEU A 228 18.93 -4.91 -1.15
CA LEU A 228 17.83 -4.98 -0.19
C LEU A 228 18.36 -4.78 1.23
N ILE A 229 17.83 -3.78 1.94
CA ILE A 229 18.25 -3.44 3.31
C ILE A 229 17.11 -3.66 4.31
N GLY A 230 17.46 -4.08 5.53
CA GLY A 230 16.54 -4.21 6.66
C GLY A 230 16.37 -2.93 7.47
N ALA A 231 15.46 -2.97 8.45
CA ALA A 231 15.16 -1.83 9.33
C ALA A 231 16.39 -1.33 10.12
N ASP A 232 17.29 -2.24 10.48
CA ASP A 232 18.56 -1.98 11.20
C ASP A 232 19.54 -1.12 10.39
N ARG A 233 19.41 -1.09 9.06
CA ARG A 233 20.27 -0.33 8.15
C ARG A 233 19.68 1.00 7.70
N LEU A 234 18.42 1.31 8.05
CA LEU A 234 17.76 2.56 7.65
C LEU A 234 18.51 3.79 8.16
N ALA A 235 19.00 3.76 9.40
CA ALA A 235 19.78 4.88 9.97
C ALA A 235 21.06 5.17 9.17
N ASP A 236 21.80 4.12 8.77
CA ASP A 236 22.99 4.23 7.92
C ASP A 236 22.63 4.78 6.53
N PHE A 237 21.55 4.27 5.92
CA PHE A 237 21.04 4.78 4.65
C PHE A 237 20.73 6.29 4.71
N PHE A 238 19.86 6.73 5.63
CA PHE A 238 19.45 8.14 5.71
C PHE A 238 20.57 9.08 6.20
N SER A 239 21.62 8.57 6.85
CA SER A 239 22.80 9.36 7.18
C SER A 239 23.57 9.84 5.93
N ARG A 240 23.42 9.10 4.82
CA ARG A 240 24.09 9.34 3.53
C ARG A 240 23.26 10.18 2.57
N VAL A 241 22.06 10.62 2.95
CA VAL A 241 21.10 11.27 2.06
C VAL A 241 20.81 12.70 2.54
N ASP A 242 20.84 13.65 1.61
CA ASP A 242 20.42 15.04 1.81
C ASP A 242 18.96 15.27 1.42
N VAL A 243 18.48 14.57 0.40
CA VAL A 243 17.08 14.59 -0.06
C VAL A 243 16.69 13.22 -0.61
N LEU A 244 15.54 12.70 -0.19
CA LEU A 244 14.97 11.47 -0.71
C LEU A 244 14.05 11.76 -1.91
N LEU A 245 14.17 10.98 -2.97
CA LEU A 245 13.22 10.97 -4.07
C LEU A 245 12.15 9.90 -3.84
N PHE A 246 10.88 10.32 -3.87
CA PHE A 246 9.71 9.46 -3.84
C PHE A 246 8.78 9.73 -5.03
N PRO A 247 9.22 9.53 -6.30
CA PRO A 247 8.42 9.83 -7.47
C PRO A 247 7.38 8.74 -7.77
N SER A 248 6.94 7.99 -6.75
CA SER A 248 6.08 6.83 -6.95
C SER A 248 4.74 7.26 -7.55
N THR A 249 4.35 6.58 -8.62
CA THR A 249 2.98 6.63 -9.15
C THR A 249 2.32 5.26 -9.10
N ALA A 250 2.68 4.44 -8.10
CA ALA A 250 2.30 3.04 -8.09
C ALA A 250 0.83 2.89 -7.73
N SER A 251 0.09 2.07 -8.48
CA SER A 251 -1.33 1.82 -8.24
C SER A 251 -1.64 1.26 -6.84
N ARG A 252 -0.68 0.55 -6.24
CA ARG A 252 -0.82 0.00 -4.88
C ARG A 252 -0.20 0.88 -3.80
N GLU A 253 0.22 2.10 -4.11
CA GLU A 253 0.66 3.05 -3.09
C GLU A 253 -0.53 3.52 -2.26
N SER A 254 -0.37 3.44 -0.94
CA SER A 254 -1.47 3.66 0.03
C SER A 254 -1.02 4.39 1.28
N LEU A 255 0.26 4.39 1.61
CA LEU A 255 0.79 5.10 2.78
C LEU A 255 1.97 6.00 2.44
N GLY A 256 2.86 5.58 1.52
CA GLY A 256 4.14 6.24 1.35
C GLY A 256 5.07 6.03 2.56
N ARG A 257 5.12 4.80 3.10
CA ARG A 257 5.90 4.45 4.32
C ARG A 257 7.30 5.09 4.37
N VAL A 258 8.02 5.05 3.25
CA VAL A 258 9.39 5.59 3.14
C VAL A 258 9.48 7.10 3.31
N VAL A 259 8.39 7.84 3.04
CA VAL A 259 8.29 9.28 3.31
C VAL A 259 8.38 9.52 4.81
N PHE A 260 7.62 8.79 5.62
CA PHE A 260 7.72 8.88 7.08
C PHE A 260 9.11 8.50 7.58
N GLU A 261 9.69 7.42 7.06
CA GLU A 261 11.04 6.99 7.44
C GLU A 261 12.08 8.09 7.16
N ALA A 262 12.04 8.71 5.98
CA ALA A 262 12.93 9.83 5.65
C ALA A 262 12.72 11.03 6.60
N LEU A 263 11.47 11.45 6.78
CA LEU A 263 11.14 12.60 7.62
C LEU A 263 11.55 12.36 9.09
N ALA A 264 11.36 11.15 9.61
CA ALA A 264 11.79 10.74 10.96
C ALA A 264 13.31 10.83 11.15
N HIS A 265 14.06 10.56 10.09
CA HIS A 265 15.51 10.70 10.05
C HIS A 265 16.00 12.12 9.71
N GLY A 266 15.09 13.10 9.61
CA GLY A 266 15.40 14.49 9.30
C GLY A 266 15.71 14.73 7.82
N VAL A 267 15.42 13.78 6.94
CA VAL A 267 15.69 13.87 5.50
C VAL A 267 14.43 14.38 4.76
N PRO A 268 14.52 15.54 4.06
CA PRO A 268 13.41 16.05 3.26
C PRO A 268 13.13 15.14 2.05
N VAL A 269 11.92 15.22 1.52
CA VAL A 269 11.44 14.34 0.45
C VAL A 269 10.89 15.16 -0.70
N LEU A 270 11.32 14.87 -1.93
CA LEU A 270 10.66 15.30 -3.16
C LEU A 270 9.84 14.14 -3.71
N ALA A 271 8.52 14.28 -3.73
CA ALA A 271 7.60 13.21 -4.10
C ALA A 271 6.77 13.55 -5.34
N ALA A 272 6.19 12.54 -5.98
CA ALA A 272 5.14 12.78 -6.97
C ALA A 272 3.94 13.48 -6.31
N ALA A 273 3.35 14.46 -7.00
CA ALA A 273 2.12 15.15 -6.61
C ALA A 273 0.90 14.24 -6.83
N MET A 274 0.85 13.11 -6.12
CA MET A 274 -0.18 12.08 -6.25
C MET A 274 -0.24 11.19 -5.00
N GLY A 275 -1.40 10.59 -4.77
CA GLY A 275 -1.60 9.57 -3.75
C GLY A 275 -1.33 10.08 -2.34
N PRO A 276 -0.81 9.23 -1.43
CA PRO A 276 -0.60 9.63 -0.04
C PRO A 276 0.51 10.68 0.13
N ALA A 277 1.36 10.94 -0.88
CA ALA A 277 2.36 12.00 -0.74
C ALA A 277 1.71 13.40 -0.58
N MET A 278 0.52 13.61 -1.17
CA MET A 278 -0.20 14.90 -1.16
C MET A 278 -0.65 15.33 0.24
N GLU A 279 -0.99 14.38 1.11
CA GLU A 279 -1.38 14.67 2.50
C GLU A 279 -0.16 14.77 3.44
N LEU A 280 0.94 14.10 3.10
CA LEU A 280 2.13 14.01 3.95
C LEU A 280 3.10 15.17 3.78
N LEU A 281 3.14 15.80 2.60
CA LEU A 281 4.16 16.77 2.23
C LEU A 281 3.57 18.14 1.88
N PRO A 282 4.32 19.23 2.07
CA PRO A 282 3.93 20.55 1.57
C PRO A 282 4.04 20.61 0.03
N ALA A 283 3.33 21.55 -0.59
CA ALA A 283 3.28 21.71 -2.06
C ALA A 283 4.66 21.87 -2.73
N SER A 284 5.60 22.55 -2.07
CA SER A 284 6.99 22.70 -2.53
C SER A 284 7.77 21.39 -2.58
N CYS A 285 7.32 20.36 -1.86
CA CYS A 285 7.90 19.02 -1.89
C CYS A 285 7.21 18.09 -2.91
N LEU A 286 6.15 18.57 -3.57
CA LEU A 286 5.34 17.79 -4.52
C LEU A 286 5.66 18.18 -5.96
N VAL A 287 6.23 17.24 -6.71
CA VAL A 287 6.61 17.39 -8.10
C VAL A 287 5.42 17.04 -8.99
N PRO A 288 5.06 17.87 -9.98
CA PRO A 288 3.96 17.59 -10.89
C PRO A 288 4.03 16.18 -11.49
N ALA A 289 2.88 15.53 -11.62
CA ALA A 289 2.75 14.20 -12.19
C ALA A 289 1.62 14.12 -13.21
N ASP A 290 1.92 13.57 -14.38
CA ASP A 290 0.97 13.34 -15.47
C ASP A 290 0.44 11.91 -15.39
N LEU A 291 -0.89 11.78 -15.21
CA LEU A 291 -1.55 10.49 -15.09
C LEU A 291 -1.93 9.92 -16.46
N PHE A 292 -1.70 8.63 -16.65
CA PHE A 292 -2.17 7.88 -17.80
C PHE A 292 -3.68 7.71 -17.77
N THR A 293 -4.31 7.73 -18.94
CA THR A 293 -5.77 7.61 -19.08
C THR A 293 -6.21 6.25 -19.64
N THR A 294 -5.26 5.38 -19.96
CA THR A 294 -5.53 4.03 -20.47
C THR A 294 -6.17 3.16 -19.37
N PRO A 295 -7.13 2.28 -19.70
CA PRO A 295 -7.66 1.30 -18.75
C PRO A 295 -6.56 0.45 -18.11
N LEU A 296 -6.69 0.24 -16.81
CA LEU A 296 -5.79 -0.54 -15.97
C LEU A 296 -6.57 -1.67 -15.30
N THR A 297 -5.86 -2.67 -14.78
CA THR A 297 -6.42 -3.81 -14.04
C THR A 297 -5.80 -3.90 -12.65
N MET A 298 -6.56 -4.38 -11.67
CA MET A 298 -6.15 -4.45 -10.26
C MET A 298 -5.31 -5.70 -9.91
N ASP A 299 -5.11 -6.61 -10.87
CA ASP A 299 -4.36 -7.86 -10.70
C ASP A 299 -2.84 -7.64 -10.50
N ARG A 300 -2.33 -6.48 -10.94
CA ARG A 300 -0.90 -6.16 -10.93
C ARG A 300 -0.61 -4.74 -10.45
N VAL A 301 0.64 -4.52 -10.09
CA VAL A 301 1.13 -3.16 -9.79
C VAL A 301 1.46 -2.48 -11.11
N VAL A 302 0.89 -1.29 -11.34
CA VAL A 302 1.13 -0.49 -12.54
C VAL A 302 1.54 0.93 -12.15
N ALA A 303 2.20 1.63 -13.07
CA ALA A 303 2.37 3.07 -12.98
C ALA A 303 1.06 3.74 -13.39
N LEU A 304 0.53 4.62 -12.55
CA LEU A 304 -0.62 5.47 -12.86
C LEU A 304 -0.22 6.70 -13.68
N GLY A 305 1.07 7.02 -13.75
CA GLY A 305 1.56 8.22 -14.42
C GLY A 305 3.08 8.37 -14.37
N ARG A 306 3.58 9.55 -14.74
CA ARG A 306 5.00 9.93 -14.72
C ARG A 306 5.17 11.27 -14.01
N VAL A 307 6.30 11.47 -13.34
CA VAL A 307 6.66 12.78 -12.77
C VAL A 307 7.34 13.68 -13.82
N ASP A 308 7.21 14.99 -13.68
CA ASP A 308 7.99 15.96 -14.44
C ASP A 308 9.47 15.92 -13.99
N THR A 309 10.32 15.27 -14.77
CA THR A 309 11.75 15.14 -14.48
C THR A 309 12.50 16.46 -14.61
N GLY A 310 11.99 17.40 -15.41
CA GLY A 310 12.55 18.74 -15.53
C GLY A 310 12.32 19.53 -14.25
N ALA A 311 11.08 19.57 -13.77
CA ALA A 311 10.73 20.21 -12.50
C ALA A 311 11.47 19.57 -11.32
N LEU A 312 11.55 18.24 -11.27
CA LEU A 312 12.31 17.53 -10.24
C LEU A 312 13.79 17.93 -10.26
N THR A 313 14.42 17.93 -11.44
CA THR A 313 15.84 18.28 -11.59
C THR A 313 16.09 19.75 -11.20
N ALA A 314 15.21 20.67 -11.61
CA ALA A 314 15.32 22.08 -11.26
C ALA A 314 15.27 22.29 -9.74
N ARG A 315 14.35 21.62 -9.03
CA ARG A 315 14.29 21.67 -7.56
C ARG A 315 15.53 21.08 -6.91
N LEU A 316 16.03 19.97 -7.44
CA LEU A 316 17.30 19.38 -7.00
C LEU A 316 18.44 20.38 -7.09
N LEU A 317 18.64 21.01 -8.26
CA LEU A 317 19.71 22.00 -8.49
C LEU A 317 19.58 23.23 -7.59
N ALA A 318 18.36 23.74 -7.41
CA ALA A 318 18.08 24.92 -6.61
C ALA A 318 18.07 24.68 -5.09
N ARG A 319 18.08 23.41 -4.65
CA ARG A 319 17.85 23.03 -3.25
C ARG A 319 16.46 23.47 -2.75
N ASP A 320 15.49 23.45 -3.65
CA ASP A 320 14.14 23.95 -3.43
C ASP A 320 13.22 22.84 -2.89
N TRP A 321 13.24 22.71 -1.57
CA TRP A 321 12.34 21.87 -0.79
C TRP A 321 12.22 22.42 0.63
N GLU A 322 11.12 22.11 1.30
CA GLU A 322 10.95 22.42 2.71
C GLU A 322 11.77 21.46 3.59
N PRO A 323 12.22 21.91 4.78
CA PRO A 323 12.84 21.02 5.75
C PRO A 323 11.93 19.84 6.13
N ALA A 324 12.55 18.72 6.50
CA ALA A 324 11.85 17.51 6.90
C ALA A 324 10.88 17.79 8.06
N ARG A 325 9.58 17.70 7.80
CA ARG A 325 8.53 17.87 8.80
C ARG A 325 7.34 16.96 8.48
N MET A 326 6.93 16.18 9.46
CA MET A 326 5.67 15.43 9.38
C MET A 326 4.49 16.38 9.60
N ARG A 327 3.49 16.29 8.73
CA ARG A 327 2.18 16.94 8.88
C ARG A 327 1.20 15.95 9.50
N ASP A 328 0.25 16.46 10.29
CA ASP A 328 -0.94 15.72 10.74
C ASP A 328 -0.65 14.31 11.28
N THR A 329 0.20 14.23 12.31
CA THR A 329 0.73 12.96 12.83
C THR A 329 -0.27 12.12 13.61
N GLU A 330 -1.37 12.71 14.10
CA GLU A 330 -2.28 12.06 15.07
C GLU A 330 -2.77 10.69 14.58
N ALA A 331 -3.18 10.58 13.32
CA ALA A 331 -3.69 9.33 12.75
C ALA A 331 -2.62 8.23 12.65
N PHE A 332 -1.35 8.61 12.66
CA PHE A 332 -0.22 7.70 12.50
C PHE A 332 0.43 7.30 13.83
N GLU A 333 -0.17 7.72 14.95
CA GLU A 333 0.27 7.40 16.30
C GLU A 333 -0.61 6.31 16.95
N LEU A 334 -0.02 5.55 17.85
CA LEU A 334 -0.62 4.43 18.56
C LEU A 334 -1.95 4.77 19.26
N PRO A 335 -2.13 5.97 19.86
CA PRO A 335 -3.42 6.35 20.44
C PRO A 335 -4.58 6.37 19.42
N ALA A 336 -4.36 6.77 18.17
CA ALA A 336 -5.42 6.79 17.15
C ALA A 336 -5.86 5.38 16.77
N PHE A 337 -4.91 4.45 16.63
CA PHE A 337 -5.20 3.03 16.42
C PHE A 337 -6.07 2.47 17.56
N TRP A 338 -5.66 2.70 18.82
CA TRP A 338 -6.46 2.22 19.95
C TRP A 338 -7.84 2.86 20.01
N ARG A 339 -7.98 4.14 19.69
CA ARG A 339 -9.30 4.78 19.58
C ARG A 339 -10.15 4.07 18.51
N ALA A 340 -9.60 3.75 17.35
CA ALA A 340 -10.36 3.06 16.31
C ALA A 340 -10.78 1.64 16.74
N LEU A 341 -9.93 0.93 17.49
CA LEU A 341 -10.22 -0.42 18.01
C LEU A 341 -11.17 -0.45 19.21
N THR A 342 -11.26 0.63 20.00
CA THR A 342 -11.95 0.59 21.29
C THR A 342 -13.11 1.56 21.43
N ALA A 343 -13.17 2.63 20.62
CA ALA A 343 -14.27 3.59 20.67
C ALA A 343 -15.51 3.03 19.98
N GLY A 344 -16.53 2.70 20.77
CA GLY A 344 -17.87 2.37 20.30
C GLY A 344 -18.63 3.64 19.87
N GLY A 345 -18.55 3.99 18.59
CA GLY A 345 -19.34 5.06 17.97
C GLY A 345 -19.01 6.47 18.49
N GLY A 346 -18.33 7.27 17.66
CA GLY A 346 -18.03 8.68 17.90
C GLY A 346 -17.13 9.22 16.80
N PRO A 347 -17.14 10.54 16.49
CA PRO A 347 -16.37 11.10 15.40
C PRO A 347 -14.88 10.78 15.61
N ARG A 348 -14.32 10.03 14.67
CA ARG A 348 -12.93 9.59 14.71
C ARG A 348 -12.08 10.61 13.95
N PRO A 349 -10.85 10.89 14.41
CA PRO A 349 -10.04 11.97 13.86
C PRO A 349 -9.92 11.82 12.35
N ALA A 350 -10.44 12.79 11.62
CA ALA A 350 -10.15 12.93 10.20
C ALA A 350 -8.72 13.47 10.11
N VAL A 351 -7.88 12.79 9.33
CA VAL A 351 -6.70 13.45 8.75
C VAL A 351 -7.24 14.64 7.94
N THR A 352 -6.49 15.73 7.94
CA THR A 352 -6.85 17.00 7.31
C THR A 352 -7.43 16.83 5.90
N ALA A 353 -8.20 17.83 5.45
CA ALA A 353 -8.90 17.79 4.15
C ALA A 353 -7.96 17.67 2.92
N ASP A 354 -6.65 17.86 3.11
CA ASP A 354 -5.64 17.82 2.05
C ASP A 354 -5.37 16.37 1.64
N HIS A 355 -5.90 15.94 0.51
CA HIS A 355 -5.63 14.64 -0.11
C HIS A 355 -5.57 14.80 -1.64
N ASP A 356 -5.22 13.72 -2.36
CA ASP A 356 -5.22 13.71 -3.82
C ASP A 356 -6.64 13.69 -4.41
N THR A 357 -7.28 14.86 -4.40
CA THR A 357 -8.61 15.09 -4.98
C THR A 357 -8.63 14.86 -6.49
N ASN A 358 -7.52 15.11 -7.19
CA ASN A 358 -7.42 14.98 -8.64
C ASN A 358 -7.57 13.51 -9.07
N THR A 359 -6.80 12.59 -8.47
CA THR A 359 -6.91 11.17 -8.77
C THR A 359 -8.28 10.63 -8.35
N VAL A 360 -8.76 10.98 -7.14
CA VAL A 360 -10.04 10.51 -6.62
C VAL A 360 -11.21 10.95 -7.50
N ALA A 361 -11.30 12.23 -7.86
CA ALA A 361 -12.44 12.75 -8.63
C ALA A 361 -12.53 12.17 -10.06
N ARG A 362 -11.39 11.80 -10.64
CA ARG A 362 -11.26 11.29 -12.02
C ARG A 362 -11.32 9.76 -12.11
N LEU A 363 -11.32 9.07 -10.97
CA LEU A 363 -11.40 7.62 -10.91
C LEU A 363 -12.76 7.11 -11.40
N GLY A 364 -12.72 6.20 -12.37
CA GLY A 364 -13.85 5.39 -12.80
C GLY A 364 -13.51 3.90 -12.67
N VAL A 365 -14.41 3.13 -12.05
CA VAL A 365 -14.30 1.68 -11.95
C VAL A 365 -15.54 1.05 -12.55
N SER A 366 -15.35 0.05 -13.41
CA SER A 366 -16.47 -0.64 -14.02
C SER A 366 -17.07 -1.61 -13.01
N PRO A 367 -18.38 -1.53 -12.69
CA PRO A 367 -19.00 -2.48 -11.77
C PRO A 367 -19.07 -3.87 -12.41
N ARG A 368 -19.11 -4.91 -11.56
CA ARG A 368 -19.35 -6.28 -12.00
C ARG A 368 -20.77 -6.44 -12.50
N ARG A 369 -20.94 -7.08 -13.66
CA ARG A 369 -22.27 -7.44 -14.18
C ARG A 369 -22.75 -8.74 -13.54
N GLY A 370 -24.00 -8.76 -13.06
CA GLY A 370 -24.60 -9.96 -12.48
C GLY A 370 -23.94 -10.44 -11.18
N PHE A 371 -23.35 -9.53 -10.42
CA PHE A 371 -22.69 -9.85 -9.16
C PHE A 371 -23.69 -10.23 -8.08
N ASP A 372 -23.57 -11.47 -7.58
CA ASP A 372 -24.26 -11.96 -6.39
C ASP A 372 -23.25 -12.05 -5.23
N PRO A 373 -23.27 -11.10 -4.28
CA PRO A 373 -22.30 -11.09 -3.18
C PRO A 373 -22.47 -12.26 -2.21
N ALA A 374 -23.68 -12.82 -2.06
CA ALA A 374 -23.91 -13.94 -1.15
C ALA A 374 -23.29 -15.23 -1.72
N ALA A 375 -23.54 -15.50 -3.00
CA ALA A 375 -22.93 -16.62 -3.70
C ALA A 375 -21.39 -16.50 -3.75
N ALA A 376 -20.88 -15.31 -4.08
CA ALA A 376 -19.44 -15.06 -4.11
C ALA A 376 -18.78 -15.17 -2.73
N SER A 377 -19.46 -14.74 -1.66
CA SER A 377 -18.96 -14.86 -0.27
C SER A 377 -18.86 -16.33 0.15
N ALA A 378 -19.88 -17.13 -0.14
CA ALA A 378 -19.86 -18.57 0.14
C ALA A 378 -18.75 -19.29 -0.65
N ASP A 379 -18.55 -18.93 -1.91
CA ASP A 379 -17.52 -19.52 -2.77
C ASP A 379 -16.09 -19.11 -2.33
N ALA A 380 -15.88 -17.84 -1.98
CA ALA A 380 -14.62 -17.36 -1.40
C ALA A 380 -14.28 -18.07 -0.08
N HIS A 381 -15.28 -18.28 0.79
CA HIS A 381 -15.12 -19.02 2.04
C HIS A 381 -14.71 -20.48 1.80
N HIS A 382 -15.36 -21.17 0.86
CA HIS A 382 -15.01 -22.54 0.51
C HIS A 382 -13.58 -22.62 -0.05
N LEU A 383 -13.23 -21.76 -1.00
CA LEU A 383 -11.89 -21.71 -1.59
C LEU A 383 -10.82 -21.43 -0.53
N PHE A 384 -11.08 -20.50 0.40
CA PHE A 384 -10.17 -20.19 1.49
C PHE A 384 -9.86 -21.42 2.35
N LEU A 385 -10.90 -22.13 2.80
CA LEU A 385 -10.73 -23.32 3.63
C LEU A 385 -10.09 -24.47 2.86
N ASP A 386 -10.48 -24.69 1.60
CA ASP A 386 -9.86 -25.72 0.76
C ASP A 386 -8.37 -25.47 0.57
N TYR A 387 -7.99 -24.22 0.33
CA TYR A 387 -6.61 -23.83 0.19
C TYR A 387 -5.83 -24.02 1.49
N PHE A 388 -6.23 -23.42 2.61
CA PHE A 388 -5.41 -23.53 3.81
C PHE A 388 -5.47 -24.89 4.52
N GLN A 389 -6.52 -25.68 4.30
CA GLN A 389 -6.65 -27.03 4.89
C GLN A 389 -6.17 -28.14 3.95
N HIS A 390 -5.44 -27.79 2.88
CA HIS A 390 -4.86 -28.75 1.93
C HIS A 390 -5.89 -29.70 1.29
N ARG A 391 -7.12 -29.22 1.05
CA ARG A 391 -8.14 -29.94 0.27
C ARG A 391 -7.95 -29.63 -1.20
N ASP A 392 -6.92 -30.22 -1.80
CA ASP A 392 -6.41 -29.80 -3.11
C ASP A 392 -7.29 -30.25 -4.28
N ALA A 393 -7.91 -31.42 -4.17
CA ALA A 393 -8.73 -32.00 -5.23
C ALA A 393 -9.84 -31.06 -5.76
N PRO A 394 -10.68 -30.42 -4.92
CA PRO A 394 -11.69 -29.47 -5.40
C PRO A 394 -11.08 -28.24 -6.08
N VAL A 395 -9.98 -27.68 -5.53
CA VAL A 395 -9.32 -26.50 -6.13
C VAL A 395 -8.73 -26.84 -7.49
N LEU A 396 -8.01 -27.97 -7.60
CA LEU A 396 -7.41 -28.42 -8.86
C LEU A 396 -8.45 -28.73 -9.93
N ARG A 397 -9.62 -29.25 -9.56
CA ARG A 397 -10.74 -29.46 -10.49
C ARG A 397 -11.20 -28.15 -11.11
N ARG A 398 -11.44 -27.12 -10.29
CA ARG A 398 -11.84 -25.79 -10.76
C ARG A 398 -10.78 -25.13 -11.63
N ILE A 399 -9.50 -25.36 -11.34
CA ILE A 399 -8.40 -24.90 -12.20
C ILE A 399 -8.46 -25.61 -13.56
N THR A 400 -8.67 -26.93 -13.60
CA THR A 400 -8.84 -27.67 -14.87
C THR A 400 -10.02 -27.13 -15.68
N GLU A 401 -11.18 -26.93 -15.05
CA GLU A 401 -12.37 -26.35 -15.71
C GLU A 401 -12.08 -24.94 -16.27
N LEU A 402 -11.34 -24.11 -15.52
CA LEU A 402 -10.91 -22.79 -16.00
C LEU A 402 -9.98 -22.91 -17.22
N GLU A 403 -9.00 -23.82 -17.18
CA GLU A 403 -8.08 -24.06 -18.29
C GLU A 403 -8.81 -24.55 -19.55
N GLU A 404 -9.78 -25.45 -19.39
CA GLU A 404 -10.64 -25.93 -20.48
C GLU A 404 -11.50 -24.81 -21.08
N ASN A 405 -12.12 -23.98 -20.23
CA ASN A 405 -12.98 -22.87 -20.66
C ASN A 405 -12.20 -21.75 -21.37
N THR A 406 -10.96 -21.49 -20.95
CA THR A 406 -10.12 -20.39 -21.47
C THR A 406 -9.11 -20.83 -22.52
N GLY A 407 -8.90 -22.13 -22.69
CA GLY A 407 -7.84 -22.70 -23.52
C GLY A 407 -6.42 -22.34 -23.05
N THR A 408 -6.26 -21.83 -21.83
CA THR A 408 -5.00 -21.28 -21.31
C THR A 408 -4.54 -22.06 -20.08
N PRO A 409 -3.40 -22.78 -20.14
CA PRO A 409 -2.83 -23.44 -18.97
C PRO A 409 -2.50 -22.45 -17.85
N ARG A 410 -2.70 -22.87 -16.59
CA ARG A 410 -2.45 -22.08 -15.38
C ARG A 410 -1.44 -22.77 -14.45
N PRO A 411 -0.20 -23.04 -14.93
CA PRO A 411 0.85 -23.65 -14.11
C PRO A 411 1.16 -22.81 -12.86
N ASP A 412 0.94 -21.50 -12.95
CA ASP A 412 1.11 -20.55 -11.87
C ASP A 412 0.12 -20.79 -10.72
N LEU A 413 -1.16 -21.09 -11.01
CA LEU A 413 -2.16 -21.43 -10.00
C LEU A 413 -1.95 -22.84 -9.45
N ARG A 414 -1.58 -23.79 -10.31
CA ARG A 414 -1.26 -25.16 -9.90
C ARG A 414 -0.07 -25.19 -8.94
N ALA A 415 0.94 -24.36 -9.16
CA ALA A 415 2.08 -24.22 -8.26
C ALA A 415 1.68 -23.68 -6.87
N LEU A 416 0.71 -22.76 -6.79
CA LEU A 416 0.19 -22.28 -5.50
C LEU A 416 -0.48 -23.39 -4.71
N VAL A 417 -1.25 -24.25 -5.38
CA VAL A 417 -1.89 -25.41 -4.73
C VAL A 417 -0.84 -26.46 -4.39
N ALA A 418 0.14 -26.73 -5.24
CA ALA A 418 1.18 -27.73 -4.95
C ALA A 418 2.18 -27.28 -3.85
N ALA A 419 2.15 -26.01 -3.43
CA ALA A 419 3.06 -25.49 -2.42
C ALA A 419 2.88 -26.25 -1.08
N PRO A 420 3.97 -26.80 -0.50
CA PRO A 420 3.90 -27.58 0.73
C PRO A 420 3.55 -26.70 1.94
N GLU A 421 4.01 -25.44 1.93
CA GLU A 421 3.67 -24.43 2.93
C GLU A 421 2.71 -23.40 2.31
N ARG A 422 1.55 -23.21 2.94
CA ARG A 422 0.55 -22.18 2.59
C ARG A 422 0.47 -21.16 3.73
N ASN A 423 1.51 -20.34 3.80
CA ASN A 423 1.65 -19.34 4.86
C ASN A 423 0.74 -18.14 4.57
N LEU A 424 -0.13 -17.79 5.51
CA LEU A 424 -1.03 -16.63 5.37
C LEU A 424 -0.26 -15.29 5.37
N ALA A 425 0.99 -15.25 5.87
CA ALA A 425 1.92 -14.14 5.67
C ALA A 425 2.17 -13.85 4.18
N ASP A 426 2.12 -14.86 3.32
CA ASP A 426 1.99 -14.66 1.87
C ASP A 426 0.53 -14.37 1.51
N TYR A 427 0.06 -13.22 1.98
CA TYR A 427 -1.32 -12.75 1.80
C TYR A 427 -1.69 -12.51 0.33
N ARG A 428 -0.77 -12.71 -0.62
CA ARG A 428 -0.97 -12.53 -2.07
C ARG A 428 -1.25 -13.84 -2.81
N ALA A 429 -0.89 -14.99 -2.24
CA ALA A 429 -1.08 -16.29 -2.87
C ALA A 429 -2.57 -16.57 -3.14
N LEU A 430 -3.40 -16.60 -2.10
CA LEU A 430 -4.82 -16.92 -2.22
C LEU A 430 -5.62 -15.91 -3.06
N PRO A 431 -5.37 -14.58 -3.02
CA PRO A 431 -6.03 -13.65 -3.92
C PRO A 431 -5.85 -13.97 -5.40
N ARG A 432 -4.73 -14.59 -5.82
CA ARG A 432 -4.57 -15.03 -7.22
C ARG A 432 -5.53 -16.17 -7.60
N LEU A 433 -5.82 -17.07 -6.67
CA LEU A 433 -6.84 -18.11 -6.84
C LEU A 433 -8.24 -17.50 -6.80
N THR A 434 -8.48 -16.56 -5.89
CA THR A 434 -9.77 -15.85 -5.78
C THR A 434 -10.09 -15.07 -7.06
N ASP A 435 -9.09 -14.36 -7.60
CA ASP A 435 -9.17 -13.64 -8.87
C ASP A 435 -9.50 -14.57 -10.05
N ALA A 436 -9.01 -15.81 -10.02
CA ALA A 436 -9.19 -16.77 -11.11
C ALA A 436 -10.48 -17.58 -11.00
N LEU A 437 -10.90 -17.92 -9.78
CA LEU A 437 -11.93 -18.92 -9.53
C LEU A 437 -13.23 -18.34 -8.98
N VAL A 438 -13.20 -17.14 -8.37
CA VAL A 438 -14.35 -16.56 -7.66
C VAL A 438 -14.77 -15.23 -8.27
N LEU A 439 -13.89 -14.23 -8.26
CA LEU A 439 -14.19 -12.87 -8.70
C LEU A 439 -13.04 -12.27 -9.52
N PRO A 440 -13.20 -12.11 -10.85
CA PRO A 440 -12.12 -11.60 -11.69
C PRO A 440 -11.67 -10.17 -11.28
N PRO A 441 -10.41 -9.78 -11.48
CA PRO A 441 -9.96 -8.43 -11.17
C PRO A 441 -10.77 -7.36 -11.90
N LEU A 442 -11.13 -6.29 -11.19
CA LEU A 442 -11.78 -5.13 -11.79
C LEU A 442 -10.81 -4.31 -12.64
N THR A 443 -11.38 -3.59 -13.61
CA THR A 443 -10.69 -2.58 -14.39
C THR A 443 -11.06 -1.18 -13.93
N TYR A 444 -10.10 -0.27 -14.01
CA TYR A 444 -10.27 1.13 -13.63
C TYR A 444 -9.58 2.06 -14.62
N THR A 445 -10.08 3.29 -14.69
CA THR A 445 -9.53 4.39 -15.48
C THR A 445 -9.38 5.62 -14.62
N ILE A 446 -8.44 6.48 -14.99
CA ILE A 446 -8.35 7.85 -14.50
C ILE A 446 -8.67 8.73 -15.71
N ALA A 447 -9.85 9.36 -15.72
CA ALA A 447 -10.29 10.21 -16.82
C ALA A 447 -9.27 11.33 -17.10
N ALA A 448 -9.22 11.92 -18.30
CA ALA A 448 -8.35 13.08 -18.55
C ALA A 448 -8.72 14.27 -17.63
N GLN A 449 -7.78 15.18 -17.34
CA GLN A 449 -8.14 16.44 -16.71
C GLN A 449 -9.07 17.22 -17.66
N PRO A 450 -10.17 17.81 -17.17
CA PRO A 450 -10.93 18.76 -17.97
C PRO A 450 -9.99 19.89 -18.39
N VAL A 451 -9.94 20.23 -19.68
CA VAL A 451 -9.25 21.44 -20.13
C VAL A 451 -9.97 22.62 -19.47
N PRO A 452 -9.30 23.50 -18.72
CA PRO A 452 -9.95 24.69 -18.18
C PRO A 452 -10.58 25.47 -19.34
N ALA A 453 -11.86 25.82 -19.20
CA ALA A 453 -12.53 26.64 -20.21
C ALA A 453 -11.69 27.91 -20.43
N PRO A 454 -11.47 28.36 -21.69
CA PRO A 454 -10.71 29.57 -21.94
C PRO A 454 -11.35 30.71 -21.14
N GLU A 455 -10.53 31.42 -20.36
CA GLU A 455 -10.97 32.63 -19.66
C GLU A 455 -11.63 33.55 -20.68
N VAL A 456 -12.93 33.75 -20.53
CA VAL A 456 -13.64 34.78 -21.27
C VAL A 456 -13.16 36.10 -20.69
N VAL A 457 -12.12 36.67 -21.30
CA VAL A 457 -11.69 38.02 -21.00
C VAL A 457 -12.87 38.95 -21.32
N PRO A 458 -13.45 39.66 -20.35
CA PRO A 458 -14.50 40.62 -20.63
C PRO A 458 -13.92 41.71 -21.53
N VAL A 459 -14.57 41.94 -22.68
CA VAL A 459 -14.22 42.99 -23.65
C VAL A 459 -14.54 44.37 -23.09
#